data_AF-A0A3A9KF16-F1
#
_entry.id   AF-A0A3A9KF16-F1
#
_cell.length_a   1.000
_cell.length_b   1.000
_cell.length_c   1.000
_cell.angle_alpha   90.00
_cell.angle_beta   90.00
_cell.angle_gamma   90.00
#
_symmetry.space_group_name_H-M   'P 1'
#
loop_
_entity.id
_entity.type
_entity.pdbx_description
1 polymer ?
#
loop_
_entity_poly.entity_id
_entity_poly.type
_entity_poly.pdbx_seq_one_letter_code
_entity_poly.pdbx_strand_id
1 'polypeptide(L)'
;MNKILKLIFSTLLILTLAACGQEEDNNDSGMQSVDDINLDPVEAKLTIPDKADVDEDLVFQVLVTQGEELVDDASEVTFEVWADGEKSESEMIEAEMPGEEGLYELSHTFSEEKLYHVQSHVTARGSHAMPVKEIVIGEPDLDLEVENDEAEQQDTNEEENHVHEHEDSNQEDQEDHSDHHHMNENIDIRWQTSEQASVSENVSLSVEVDWKDGPWTGGKVQFEVWKHGDERHEWISAEETDSGVYETEHVFEETGEFHVTVHLEDDELHEHKQFLIEIE
;
A
#
# COMPACT_ATOMS: atom_id res chain seq x y z
N MET A 1 37.22 -47.79 68.73
CA MET A 1 38.36 -48.33 67.93
C MET A 1 37.78 -48.61 66.57
N ASN A 2 38.09 -47.87 65.50
CA ASN A 2 39.30 -48.03 64.69
C ASN A 2 39.67 -46.69 64.04
N LYS A 3 40.78 -46.09 64.46
CA LYS A 3 41.34 -44.81 63.96
C LYS A 3 42.61 -45.04 63.12
N ILE A 4 42.64 -46.09 62.28
CA ILE A 4 43.83 -46.45 61.48
C ILE A 4 43.61 -46.26 59.97
N LEU A 5 42.40 -45.88 59.54
CA LEU A 5 42.13 -45.61 58.11
C LEU A 5 42.24 -44.12 57.74
N LYS A 6 43.10 -43.39 58.47
CA LYS A 6 43.57 -42.06 58.08
C LYS A 6 45.09 -42.14 57.96
N LEU A 7 45.59 -41.66 56.82
CA LEU A 7 46.98 -41.61 56.35
C LEU A 7 47.44 -42.82 55.52
N ILE A 8 48.01 -42.47 54.37
CA ILE A 8 48.76 -43.30 53.41
C ILE A 8 47.93 -43.86 52.24
N PHE A 9 47.30 -42.94 51.51
CA PHE A 9 47.28 -42.92 50.04
C PHE A 9 46.86 -41.50 49.58
N SER A 10 47.34 -40.44 50.24
CA SER A 10 48.45 -39.64 49.68
C SER A 10 48.98 -40.19 48.34
N THR A 11 48.91 -39.34 47.32
CA THR A 11 49.59 -39.47 46.01
C THR A 11 48.94 -40.42 44.98
N LEU A 12 47.80 -39.99 44.42
CA LEU A 12 47.54 -40.13 42.98
C LEU A 12 46.56 -39.03 42.57
N LEU A 13 47.10 -37.84 42.25
CA LEU A 13 47.12 -37.31 40.88
C LEU A 13 45.72 -36.89 40.44
N ILE A 14 45.25 -35.70 40.85
CA ILE A 14 45.32 -34.49 40.00
C ILE A 14 45.25 -34.86 38.52
N LEU A 15 44.05 -35.16 38.02
CA LEU A 15 43.68 -34.97 36.63
C LEU A 15 42.25 -34.43 36.55
N THR A 16 42.21 -33.20 36.03
CA THR A 16 41.18 -32.61 35.17
C THR A 16 39.81 -32.35 35.79
N LEU A 17 39.69 -31.14 36.35
CA LEU A 17 38.49 -30.33 36.18
C LEU A 17 38.37 -29.99 34.68
N ALA A 18 37.42 -30.61 33.99
CA ALA A 18 36.89 -30.16 32.71
C ALA A 18 35.43 -30.62 32.64
N ALA A 19 34.56 -29.94 33.40
CA ALA A 19 33.12 -30.16 33.36
C ALA A 19 32.41 -28.96 34.00
N CYS A 20 32.37 -27.86 33.26
CA CYS A 20 31.43 -26.74 33.28
C CYS A 20 32.07 -25.75 32.30
N GLY A 21 31.59 -25.58 31.08
CA GLY A 21 30.18 -25.34 30.77
C GLY A 21 30.10 -23.89 30.38
N GLN A 22 30.44 -23.64 29.12
CA GLN A 22 30.02 -22.48 28.34
C GLN A 22 30.23 -22.91 26.90
N GLU A 23 29.16 -23.42 26.30
CA GLU A 23 29.03 -23.40 24.85
C GLU A 23 29.14 -21.92 24.46
N GLU A 24 30.19 -21.60 23.71
CA GLU A 24 30.23 -20.38 22.93
C GLU A 24 29.18 -20.56 21.84
N ASP A 25 27.94 -20.25 22.21
CA ASP A 25 26.95 -19.79 21.25
C ASP A 25 27.56 -18.54 20.62
N ASN A 26 28.14 -18.74 19.44
CA ASN A 26 28.32 -17.68 18.47
C ASN A 26 26.92 -17.26 18.01
N ASN A 27 26.18 -16.60 18.89
CA ASN A 27 25.19 -15.64 18.48
C ASN A 27 25.99 -14.44 17.98
N ASP A 28 26.46 -14.58 16.74
CA ASP A 28 26.54 -13.46 15.83
C ASP A 28 25.11 -12.93 15.69
N SER A 29 24.67 -12.17 16.69
CA SER A 29 23.62 -11.20 16.48
C SER A 29 24.25 -10.19 15.53
N GLY A 30 24.15 -10.50 14.24
CA GLY A 30 24.50 -9.60 13.16
C GLY A 30 23.77 -8.30 13.46
N MET A 31 24.51 -7.35 14.00
CA MET A 31 24.13 -5.95 13.94
C MET A 31 24.13 -5.67 12.44
N GLN A 32 22.98 -5.83 11.80
CA GLN A 32 22.78 -5.33 10.44
C GLN A 32 23.26 -3.89 10.48
N SER A 33 24.32 -3.60 9.73
CA SER A 33 24.74 -2.25 9.49
C SER A 33 23.53 -1.47 8.99
N VAL A 34 23.30 -0.29 9.56
CA VAL A 34 22.20 0.61 9.16
C VAL A 34 22.27 1.00 7.67
N ASP A 35 23.41 0.72 7.02
CA ASP A 35 23.64 0.87 5.58
C ASP A 35 23.01 -0.25 4.71
N ASP A 36 22.42 -1.31 5.29
CA ASP A 36 21.88 -2.47 4.55
C ASP A 36 20.33 -2.58 4.64
N ILE A 37 19.67 -1.50 5.08
CA ILE A 37 18.21 -1.41 5.11
C ILE A 37 17.77 -0.79 3.78
N ASN A 38 17.00 -1.53 2.99
CA ASN A 38 16.35 -1.00 1.80
C ASN A 38 15.25 -0.01 2.25
N LEU A 39 15.44 1.27 1.93
CA LEU A 39 14.53 2.37 2.26
C LEU A 39 13.70 2.82 1.05
N ASP A 40 13.88 2.16 -0.10
CA ASP A 40 13.06 2.45 -1.27
C ASP A 40 11.60 2.10 -0.98
N PRO A 41 10.64 2.84 -1.55
CA PRO A 41 9.24 2.48 -1.44
C PRO A 41 8.99 1.12 -2.08
N VAL A 42 7.99 0.40 -1.56
CA VAL A 42 7.46 -0.76 -2.27
C VAL A 42 6.71 -0.27 -3.49
N GLU A 43 6.97 -0.90 -4.62
CA GLU A 43 6.27 -0.71 -5.88
C GLU A 43 5.48 -1.98 -6.19
N ALA A 44 4.28 -1.78 -6.74
CA ALA A 44 3.41 -2.86 -7.15
C ALA A 44 2.96 -2.61 -8.58
N LYS A 45 3.24 -3.57 -9.47
CA LYS A 45 2.85 -3.50 -10.88
C LYS A 45 1.68 -4.44 -11.15
N LEU A 46 0.47 -3.90 -11.07
CA LEU A 46 -0.77 -4.62 -11.38
C LEU A 46 -0.91 -4.87 -12.89
N THR A 47 -1.11 -6.13 -13.26
CA THR A 47 -1.31 -6.60 -14.63
C THR A 47 -2.61 -7.39 -14.71
N ILE A 48 -3.58 -6.80 -15.40
CA ILE A 48 -4.88 -7.39 -15.73
C ILE A 48 -5.21 -7.04 -17.19
N PRO A 49 -6.05 -7.83 -17.88
CA PRO A 49 -6.55 -7.45 -19.20
C PRO A 49 -7.56 -6.30 -19.10
N ASP A 50 -7.60 -5.43 -20.11
CA ASP A 50 -8.57 -4.31 -20.15
C ASP A 50 -10.01 -4.80 -20.40
N LYS A 51 -10.17 -5.97 -21.04
CA LYS A 51 -11.46 -6.57 -21.40
C LYS A 51 -11.41 -8.10 -21.33
N ALA A 52 -12.51 -8.71 -20.91
CA ALA A 52 -12.69 -10.16 -20.90
C ALA A 52 -14.16 -10.57 -21.11
N ASP A 53 -14.40 -11.84 -21.46
CA ASP A 53 -15.76 -12.37 -21.56
C ASP A 53 -16.30 -12.80 -20.18
N VAL A 54 -17.63 -12.86 -20.05
CA VAL A 54 -18.29 -13.41 -18.85
C VAL A 54 -17.93 -14.88 -18.67
N ASP A 55 -17.77 -15.30 -17.41
CA ASP A 55 -17.41 -16.65 -16.99
C ASP A 55 -16.02 -17.13 -17.52
N GLU A 56 -15.18 -16.19 -17.99
CA GLU A 56 -13.77 -16.45 -18.31
C GLU A 56 -12.92 -16.54 -17.02
N ASP A 57 -12.01 -17.51 -16.97
CA ASP A 57 -11.05 -17.68 -15.87
C ASP A 57 -9.86 -16.75 -16.11
N LEU A 58 -9.79 -15.66 -15.33
CA LEU A 58 -8.80 -14.62 -15.47
C LEU A 58 -7.75 -14.75 -14.39
N VAL A 59 -6.49 -14.51 -14.76
CA VAL A 59 -5.37 -14.45 -13.81
C VAL A 59 -4.95 -13.00 -13.67
N PHE A 60 -5.20 -12.42 -12.50
CA PHE A 60 -4.64 -11.12 -12.13
C PHE A 60 -3.25 -11.34 -11.56
N GLN A 61 -2.31 -10.47 -11.92
CA GLN A 61 -0.94 -10.56 -11.47
C GLN A 61 -0.49 -9.23 -10.88
N VAL A 62 0.26 -9.27 -9.79
CA VAL A 62 0.96 -8.11 -9.26
C VAL A 62 2.42 -8.48 -9.02
N LEU A 63 3.33 -7.74 -9.65
CA LEU A 63 4.76 -7.86 -9.40
C LEU A 63 5.15 -6.84 -8.32
N VAL A 64 5.74 -7.32 -7.24
CA VAL A 64 6.14 -6.50 -6.08
C VAL A 64 7.65 -6.33 -6.06
N THR A 65 8.09 -5.08 -6.00
CA THR A 65 9.49 -4.70 -5.92
C THR A 65 9.73 -3.68 -4.81
N GLN A 66 10.96 -3.61 -4.31
CA GLN A 66 11.42 -2.54 -3.45
C GLN A 66 12.77 -2.06 -3.98
N GLY A 67 12.78 -0.94 -4.69
CA GLY A 67 13.92 -0.55 -5.53
C GLY A 67 14.19 -1.62 -6.61
N GLU A 68 15.41 -2.15 -6.67
CA GLU A 68 15.79 -3.19 -7.63
C GLU A 68 15.50 -4.64 -7.13
N GLU A 69 15.01 -4.81 -5.90
CA GLU A 69 14.76 -6.11 -5.28
C GLU A 69 13.34 -6.60 -5.53
N LEU A 70 13.17 -7.89 -5.88
CA LEU A 70 11.86 -8.57 -5.89
C LEU A 70 11.46 -8.95 -4.46
N VAL A 71 10.19 -8.75 -4.11
CA VAL A 71 9.71 -8.92 -2.73
C VAL A 71 8.85 -10.18 -2.62
N ASP A 72 9.40 -11.23 -2.00
CA ASP A 72 8.68 -12.49 -1.70
C ASP A 72 8.12 -12.52 -0.27
N ASP A 73 8.55 -11.58 0.57
CA ASP A 73 8.25 -11.49 1.99
C ASP A 73 7.24 -10.38 2.32
N ALA A 74 6.39 -10.00 1.35
CA ALA A 74 5.27 -9.11 1.60
C ALA A 74 4.37 -9.67 2.72
N SER A 75 4.01 -8.82 3.68
CA SER A 75 3.14 -9.21 4.79
C SER A 75 1.68 -9.32 4.36
N GLU A 76 1.30 -8.63 3.27
CA GLU A 76 -0.03 -8.69 2.70
C GLU A 76 0.04 -8.45 1.19
N VAL A 77 -0.63 -9.33 0.43
CA VAL A 77 -0.96 -9.08 -0.97
C VAL A 77 -2.39 -9.55 -1.21
N THR A 78 -3.31 -8.60 -1.38
CA THR A 78 -4.72 -8.87 -1.64
C THR A 78 -5.19 -8.11 -2.86
N PHE A 79 -6.21 -8.63 -3.54
CA PHE A 79 -6.92 -7.93 -4.59
C PHE A 79 -8.31 -7.55 -4.06
N GLU A 80 -8.62 -6.26 -4.13
CA GLU A 80 -9.96 -5.73 -3.94
C GLU A 80 -10.65 -5.62 -5.29
N VAL A 81 -11.86 -6.18 -5.40
CA VAL A 81 -12.64 -6.19 -6.64
C VAL A 81 -14.02 -5.62 -6.37
N TRP A 82 -14.46 -4.64 -7.16
CA TRP A 82 -15.82 -4.09 -7.08
C TRP A 82 -16.36 -3.69 -8.45
N ALA A 83 -17.67 -3.74 -8.61
CA ALA A 83 -18.33 -3.18 -9.79
C ALA A 83 -18.33 -1.65 -9.71
N ASP A 84 -18.28 -0.97 -10.85
CA ASP A 84 -18.30 0.48 -10.93
C ASP A 84 -19.50 1.08 -10.16
N GLY A 85 -19.22 2.09 -9.32
CA GLY A 85 -20.20 2.69 -8.42
C GLY A 85 -20.60 1.85 -7.19
N GLU A 86 -20.12 0.62 -7.05
CA GLU A 86 -20.48 -0.32 -5.97
C GLU A 86 -19.30 -0.62 -5.02
N LYS A 87 -18.38 0.35 -4.80
CA LYS A 87 -17.18 0.14 -3.95
C LYS A 87 -17.49 -0.35 -2.53
N SER A 88 -18.62 0.06 -1.94
CA SER A 88 -19.03 -0.42 -0.61
C SER A 88 -19.34 -1.92 -0.54
N GLU A 89 -19.51 -2.56 -1.70
CA GLU A 89 -19.74 -4.00 -1.85
C GLU A 89 -18.48 -4.73 -2.34
N SER A 90 -17.30 -4.12 -2.16
CA SER A 90 -16.04 -4.70 -2.62
C SER A 90 -15.73 -6.04 -1.95
N GLU A 91 -15.04 -6.90 -2.72
CA GLU A 91 -14.55 -8.19 -2.26
C GLU A 91 -13.02 -8.15 -2.15
N MET A 92 -12.50 -8.40 -0.96
CA MET A 92 -11.07 -8.57 -0.69
C MET A 92 -10.69 -10.04 -0.83
N ILE A 93 -9.73 -10.34 -1.70
CA ILE A 93 -9.33 -11.69 -2.04
C ILE A 93 -7.81 -11.83 -1.93
N GLU A 94 -7.36 -12.75 -1.09
CA GLU A 94 -5.92 -13.00 -0.87
C GLU A 94 -5.26 -13.56 -2.14
N ALA A 95 -4.08 -13.03 -2.48
CA ALA A 95 -3.29 -13.50 -3.61
C ALA A 95 -2.50 -14.76 -3.25
N GLU A 96 -2.27 -15.62 -4.24
CA GLU A 96 -1.37 -16.75 -4.13
C GLU A 96 0.00 -16.42 -4.74
N MET A 97 1.09 -16.93 -4.16
CA MET A 97 2.42 -16.83 -4.76
C MET A 97 2.77 -18.16 -5.46
N PRO A 98 2.72 -18.25 -6.80
CA PRO A 98 2.94 -19.49 -7.54
C PRO A 98 4.40 -19.98 -7.52
N GLY A 99 5.32 -19.21 -6.93
CA GLY A 99 6.74 -19.54 -6.76
C GLY A 99 7.68 -18.84 -7.76
N GLU A 100 7.19 -17.85 -8.50
CA GLU A 100 8.02 -16.87 -9.21
C GLU A 100 8.30 -15.69 -8.27
N GLU A 101 9.56 -15.26 -8.19
CA GLU A 101 10.01 -14.22 -7.25
C GLU A 101 9.28 -12.88 -7.53
N GLY A 102 8.75 -12.26 -6.49
CA GLY A 102 8.00 -11.00 -6.48
C GLY A 102 6.60 -11.09 -7.08
N LEU A 103 6.20 -12.22 -7.66
CA LEU A 103 4.96 -12.32 -8.43
C LEU A 103 3.87 -12.99 -7.60
N TYR A 104 2.76 -12.27 -7.43
CA TYR A 104 1.56 -12.74 -6.76
C TYR A 104 0.40 -12.77 -7.76
N GLU A 105 -0.45 -13.80 -7.66
CA GLU A 105 -1.51 -14.07 -8.62
C GLU A 105 -2.85 -14.32 -7.93
N LEU A 106 -3.93 -13.95 -8.61
CA LEU A 106 -5.28 -14.34 -8.24
C LEU A 106 -6.02 -14.86 -9.48
N SER A 107 -6.60 -16.06 -9.37
CA SER A 107 -7.57 -16.54 -10.36
C SER A 107 -8.97 -16.07 -9.97
N HIS A 108 -9.64 -15.34 -10.87
CA HIS A 108 -10.97 -14.78 -10.63
C HIS A 108 -11.86 -14.90 -11.88
N THR A 109 -13.17 -14.98 -11.66
CA THR A 109 -14.17 -15.09 -12.73
C THR A 109 -15.34 -14.17 -12.43
N PHE A 110 -15.74 -13.40 -13.43
CA PHE A 110 -16.89 -12.50 -13.35
C PHE A 110 -18.12 -13.12 -14.02
N SER A 111 -19.26 -13.07 -13.34
CA SER A 111 -20.53 -13.64 -13.85
C SER A 111 -21.53 -12.58 -14.35
N GLU A 112 -21.21 -11.29 -14.22
CA GLU A 112 -22.07 -10.20 -14.70
C GLU A 112 -21.34 -9.31 -15.70
N GLU A 113 -22.07 -8.83 -16.71
CA GLU A 113 -21.56 -7.88 -17.71
C GLU A 113 -21.54 -6.47 -17.11
N LYS A 114 -20.39 -6.02 -16.60
CA LYS A 114 -20.20 -4.73 -15.92
C LYS A 114 -18.78 -4.20 -16.15
N LEU A 115 -18.58 -2.92 -15.84
CA LEU A 115 -17.26 -2.36 -15.57
C LEU A 115 -16.89 -2.72 -14.13
N TYR A 116 -15.69 -3.26 -13.93
CA TYR A 116 -15.13 -3.56 -12.61
C TYR A 116 -13.83 -2.80 -12.40
N HIS A 117 -13.55 -2.52 -11.15
CA HIS A 117 -12.27 -2.02 -10.66
C HIS A 117 -11.58 -3.15 -9.89
N VAL A 118 -10.27 -3.27 -10.10
CA VAL A 118 -9.39 -4.21 -9.42
C VAL A 118 -8.23 -3.42 -8.83
N GLN A 119 -8.10 -3.40 -7.51
CA GLN A 119 -7.01 -2.75 -6.79
C GLN A 119 -6.19 -3.81 -6.06
N SER A 120 -4.87 -3.82 -6.24
CA SER A 120 -4.01 -4.69 -5.42
C SER A 120 -3.54 -3.92 -4.20
N HIS A 121 -3.79 -4.43 -2.99
CA HIS A 121 -3.20 -3.92 -1.75
C HIS A 121 -1.93 -4.72 -1.46
N VAL A 122 -0.79 -4.04 -1.49
CA VAL A 122 0.51 -4.66 -1.25
C VAL A 122 1.18 -3.98 -0.08
N THR A 123 1.50 -4.76 0.94
CA THR A 123 2.22 -4.30 2.13
C THR A 123 3.49 -5.12 2.28
N ALA A 124 4.64 -4.46 2.32
CA ALA A 124 5.90 -5.11 2.65
C ALA A 124 6.82 -4.18 3.40
N ARG A 125 7.46 -4.69 4.46
CA ARG A 125 8.57 -4.02 5.17
C ARG A 125 8.23 -2.59 5.64
N GLY A 126 6.97 -2.35 6.03
CA GLY A 126 6.49 -1.04 6.49
C GLY A 126 6.14 -0.04 5.36
N SER A 127 6.17 -0.48 4.10
CA SER A 127 5.74 0.30 2.93
C SER A 127 4.53 -0.36 2.26
N HIS A 128 3.70 0.45 1.59
CA HIS A 128 2.42 0.04 1.03
C HIS A 128 2.25 0.60 -0.39
N ALA A 129 1.70 -0.21 -1.30
CA ALA A 129 1.39 0.18 -2.67
C ALA A 129 0.00 -0.34 -3.08
N MET A 130 -0.80 0.53 -3.71
CA MET A 130 -2.22 0.26 -4.02
C MET A 130 -2.63 0.63 -5.46
N PRO A 131 -1.98 0.10 -6.52
CA PRO A 131 -2.38 0.39 -7.89
C PRO A 131 -3.78 -0.18 -8.19
N VAL A 132 -4.56 0.56 -8.96
CA VAL A 132 -5.90 0.19 -9.41
C VAL A 132 -5.96 0.14 -10.93
N LYS A 133 -6.73 -0.79 -11.47
CA LYS A 133 -7.04 -0.90 -12.90
C LYS A 133 -8.51 -1.27 -13.12
N GLU A 134 -9.02 -0.83 -14.26
CA GLU A 134 -10.36 -1.16 -14.72
C GLU A 134 -10.34 -2.38 -15.65
N ILE A 135 -11.41 -3.16 -15.62
CA ILE A 135 -11.67 -4.25 -16.56
C ILE A 135 -13.14 -4.24 -16.99
N VAL A 136 -13.36 -4.30 -18.31
CA VAL A 136 -14.71 -4.43 -18.88
C VAL A 136 -15.03 -5.90 -19.10
N ILE A 137 -16.11 -6.38 -18.47
CA ILE A 137 -16.58 -7.76 -18.62
C ILE A 137 -17.78 -7.81 -19.57
N GLY A 138 -17.65 -8.54 -20.67
CA GLY A 138 -18.68 -8.66 -21.71
C GLY A 138 -18.97 -7.35 -22.43
N GLU A 139 -20.25 -7.10 -22.72
CA GLU A 139 -20.74 -5.88 -23.37
C GLU A 139 -21.75 -5.16 -22.45
N PRO A 140 -21.30 -4.55 -21.34
CA PRO A 140 -22.19 -3.80 -20.47
C PRO A 140 -22.83 -2.65 -21.23
N ASP A 141 -24.09 -2.36 -20.95
CA ASP A 141 -24.81 -1.19 -21.47
C ASP A 141 -24.27 0.05 -20.74
N LEU A 142 -23.07 0.48 -21.16
CA LEU A 142 -22.38 1.66 -20.64
C LEU A 142 -23.05 2.91 -21.24
N ASP A 143 -24.28 3.20 -20.80
CA ASP A 143 -24.93 4.50 -20.96
C ASP A 143 -24.36 5.53 -19.94
N LEU A 144 -23.09 5.38 -19.57
CA LEU A 144 -22.33 6.31 -18.75
C LEU A 144 -21.43 7.13 -19.67
N GLU A 145 -21.49 8.44 -19.45
CA GLU A 145 -20.97 9.48 -20.32
C GLU A 145 -19.51 9.22 -20.73
N VAL A 146 -19.33 8.83 -21.99
CA VAL A 146 -18.10 9.15 -22.71
C VAL A 146 -18.08 10.68 -22.79
N GLU A 147 -17.43 11.34 -21.83
CA GLU A 147 -16.94 12.70 -22.06
C GLU A 147 -15.94 12.60 -23.22
N ASN A 148 -16.52 12.82 -24.39
CA ASN A 148 -15.89 12.85 -25.67
C ASN A 148 -15.08 14.16 -25.72
N ASP A 149 -13.87 14.14 -25.19
CA ASP A 149 -12.88 15.23 -25.37
C ASP A 149 -12.31 15.22 -26.79
N GLU A 150 -13.21 15.26 -27.78
CA GLU A 150 -12.90 15.68 -29.14
C GLU A 150 -13.93 16.68 -29.65
N ALA A 151 -13.42 17.91 -29.88
CA ALA A 151 -13.98 19.06 -30.59
C ALA A 151 -14.90 20.00 -29.77
N GLU A 152 -14.67 21.31 -29.67
CA GLU A 152 -14.25 22.24 -30.73
C GLU A 152 -13.55 23.48 -30.16
N GLN A 153 -12.40 23.86 -30.74
CA GLN A 153 -12.17 25.25 -31.15
C GLN A 153 -11.48 25.29 -32.53
N GLN A 154 -12.31 25.43 -33.57
CA GLN A 154 -12.02 26.23 -34.77
C GLN A 154 -11.79 27.68 -34.30
N ASP A 155 -10.92 28.55 -34.82
CA ASP A 155 -10.23 28.69 -36.09
C ASP A 155 -9.20 29.82 -35.89
N THR A 156 -7.97 29.71 -36.39
CA THR A 156 -7.34 30.76 -37.20
C THR A 156 -5.97 30.32 -37.72
N ASN A 157 -5.98 29.95 -39.01
CA ASN A 157 -5.04 30.35 -40.06
C ASN A 157 -3.52 30.21 -39.90
N GLU A 158 -2.99 29.52 -40.93
CA GLU A 158 -1.82 29.83 -41.75
C GLU A 158 -0.48 29.12 -41.45
N GLU A 159 -0.24 28.15 -42.34
CA GLU A 159 0.99 27.95 -43.12
C GLU A 159 2.04 26.91 -42.68
N GLU A 160 2.23 25.96 -43.62
CA GLU A 160 3.48 25.34 -44.08
C GLU A 160 3.91 23.96 -43.51
N ASN A 161 3.68 22.95 -44.37
CA ASN A 161 4.57 21.85 -44.76
C ASN A 161 5.29 20.99 -43.70
N HIS A 162 4.84 19.73 -43.63
CA HIS A 162 5.61 18.57 -43.20
C HIS A 162 6.88 18.34 -44.03
N VAL A 163 8.04 18.23 -43.34
CA VAL A 163 9.06 17.21 -43.65
C VAL A 163 9.72 16.81 -42.32
N HIS A 164 9.46 15.58 -41.84
CA HIS A 164 10.29 14.94 -40.82
C HIS A 164 11.52 14.34 -41.51
N GLU A 165 12.69 14.95 -41.27
CA GLU A 165 13.98 14.28 -41.45
C GLU A 165 14.48 13.85 -40.07
N HIS A 166 14.72 12.55 -39.92
CA HIS A 166 15.39 11.96 -38.77
C HIS A 166 16.87 12.32 -38.82
N GLU A 167 17.38 12.99 -37.79
CA GLU A 167 18.80 12.86 -37.42
C GLU A 167 18.91 12.48 -35.95
N ASP A 168 19.58 11.35 -35.78
CA ASP A 168 20.07 10.70 -34.57
C ASP A 168 21.06 11.61 -33.84
N SER A 169 20.77 11.89 -32.57
CA SER A 169 21.81 12.16 -31.59
C SER A 169 21.41 11.61 -30.23
N ASN A 170 21.99 10.45 -29.91
CA ASN A 170 22.23 9.97 -28.56
C ASN A 170 22.56 11.12 -27.60
N GLN A 171 21.72 11.31 -26.58
CA GLN A 171 22.17 11.77 -25.28
C GLN A 171 21.32 11.10 -24.20
N GLU A 172 22.04 10.45 -23.31
CA GLU A 172 21.59 9.84 -22.07
C GLU A 172 20.97 10.92 -21.20
N ASP A 173 19.65 10.87 -21.02
CA ASP A 173 18.99 11.39 -19.83
C ASP A 173 17.98 10.31 -19.43
N GLN A 174 18.29 9.64 -18.33
CA GLN A 174 17.39 8.73 -17.64
C GLN A 174 16.32 9.61 -17.00
N GLU A 175 15.21 9.79 -17.70
CA GLU A 175 14.00 10.35 -17.13
C GLU A 175 13.35 9.28 -16.24
N ASP A 176 13.49 9.55 -14.96
CA ASP A 176 12.74 9.04 -13.83
C ASP A 176 11.25 9.00 -14.21
N HIS A 177 10.75 7.82 -14.57
CA HIS A 177 9.32 7.58 -14.75
C HIS A 177 8.71 7.45 -13.36
N SER A 178 8.51 8.61 -12.72
CA SER A 178 7.55 8.75 -11.62
C SER A 178 6.19 8.34 -12.19
N ASP A 179 5.76 7.13 -11.84
CA ASP A 179 4.38 6.69 -12.01
C ASP A 179 3.51 7.65 -11.18
N HIS A 180 2.95 8.63 -11.89
CA HIS A 180 2.01 9.57 -11.33
C HIS A 180 0.72 8.82 -11.04
N HIS A 181 0.49 8.48 -9.78
CA HIS A 181 -0.87 8.33 -9.27
C HIS A 181 -1.62 9.60 -9.68
N HIS A 182 -2.59 9.45 -10.58
CA HIS A 182 -3.46 10.54 -10.99
C HIS A 182 -4.40 10.88 -9.83
N MET A 183 -3.85 11.51 -8.78
CA MET A 183 -4.69 12.39 -7.96
C MET A 183 -5.27 13.43 -8.92
N ASN A 184 -6.54 13.79 -8.73
CA ASN A 184 -7.18 14.86 -9.47
C ASN A 184 -6.22 16.07 -9.54
N GLU A 185 -5.97 16.59 -10.74
CA GLU A 185 -5.07 17.72 -10.90
C GLU A 185 -5.54 18.86 -10.00
N ASN A 186 -4.65 19.36 -9.12
CA ASN A 186 -4.90 20.43 -8.15
C ASN A 186 -5.65 20.05 -6.86
N ILE A 187 -5.59 18.79 -6.39
CA ILE A 187 -5.95 18.46 -5.00
C ILE A 187 -4.74 18.49 -4.06
N ASP A 188 -4.89 19.08 -2.88
CA ASP A 188 -3.89 19.10 -1.81
C ASP A 188 -4.55 18.66 -0.50
N ILE A 189 -4.10 17.51 0.02
CA ILE A 189 -4.61 16.88 1.25
C ILE A 189 -3.51 16.91 2.30
N ARG A 190 -3.74 17.67 3.39
CA ARG A 190 -2.79 17.88 4.50
C ARG A 190 -3.31 17.26 5.79
N TRP A 191 -2.63 16.23 6.25
CA TRP A 191 -2.87 15.62 7.56
C TRP A 191 -2.47 16.55 8.69
N GLN A 192 -3.37 16.78 9.65
CA GLN A 192 -3.15 17.67 10.79
C GLN A 192 -2.98 16.92 12.11
N THR A 193 -3.32 15.63 12.14
CA THR A 193 -3.17 14.81 13.34
C THR A 193 -1.71 14.44 13.59
N SER A 194 -1.36 14.33 14.87
CA SER A 194 -0.04 13.86 15.30
C SER A 194 0.21 12.44 14.80
N GLU A 195 1.42 12.17 14.28
CA GLU A 195 1.87 10.84 13.87
C GLU A 195 1.96 9.86 15.05
N GLN A 196 1.99 10.37 16.29
CA GLN A 196 2.01 9.59 17.53
C GLN A 196 0.93 10.08 18.50
N ALA A 197 0.18 9.15 19.09
CA ALA A 197 -0.85 9.43 20.11
C ALA A 197 -0.91 8.32 21.19
N SER A 198 -1.56 8.60 22.31
CA SER A 198 -1.69 7.63 23.41
C SER A 198 -2.98 6.81 23.30
N VAL A 199 -2.89 5.52 23.61
CA VAL A 199 -4.02 4.59 23.65
C VAL A 199 -5.07 5.05 24.67
N SER A 200 -6.35 4.79 24.36
CA SER A 200 -7.49 5.13 25.24
C SER A 200 -7.67 6.62 25.54
N GLU A 201 -6.98 7.52 24.83
CA GLU A 201 -7.28 8.95 24.81
C GLU A 201 -8.11 9.30 23.58
N ASN A 202 -8.85 10.41 23.66
CA ASN A 202 -9.51 10.98 22.48
C ASN A 202 -8.42 11.56 21.57
N VAL A 203 -8.28 10.97 20.38
CA VAL A 203 -7.39 11.43 19.32
C VAL A 203 -8.25 12.16 18.30
N SER A 204 -7.92 13.43 18.05
CA SER A 204 -8.53 14.20 16.96
C SER A 204 -7.87 13.79 15.64
N LEU A 205 -8.65 13.11 14.78
CA LEU A 205 -8.33 12.82 13.39
C LEU A 205 -8.77 14.03 12.55
N SER A 206 -7.82 14.72 11.91
CA SER A 206 -8.07 15.97 11.20
C SER A 206 -7.27 16.07 9.90
N VAL A 207 -7.96 16.52 8.85
CA VAL A 207 -7.40 16.74 7.52
C VAL A 207 -7.85 18.09 6.97
N GLU A 208 -6.94 18.80 6.32
CA GLU A 208 -7.23 20.00 5.53
C GLU A 208 -7.15 19.65 4.04
N VAL A 209 -8.16 20.06 3.27
CA VAL A 209 -8.31 19.74 1.85
C VAL A 209 -8.50 21.03 1.06
N ASP A 210 -7.59 21.28 0.12
CA ASP A 210 -7.73 22.27 -0.93
C ASP A 210 -7.97 21.57 -2.28
N TRP A 211 -8.86 22.10 -3.10
CA TRP A 211 -9.07 21.64 -4.47
C TRP A 211 -9.28 22.80 -5.43
N LYS A 212 -8.63 22.75 -6.60
CA LYS A 212 -8.60 23.82 -7.62
C LYS A 212 -8.00 25.11 -7.04
N ASP A 213 -8.82 26.13 -6.77
CA ASP A 213 -8.40 27.47 -6.36
C ASP A 213 -8.74 27.81 -4.89
N GLY A 214 -9.06 26.81 -4.05
CA GLY A 214 -9.37 27.07 -2.63
C GLY A 214 -9.75 25.83 -1.81
N PRO A 215 -10.24 26.04 -0.57
CA PRO A 215 -10.64 24.96 0.31
C PRO A 215 -11.81 24.18 -0.30
N TRP A 216 -11.71 22.85 -0.25
CA TRP A 216 -12.77 21.96 -0.70
C TRP A 216 -13.80 21.78 0.42
N THR A 217 -15.05 22.17 0.18
CA THR A 217 -16.09 22.25 1.22
C THR A 217 -17.37 21.55 0.78
N GLY A 218 -18.19 21.09 1.74
CA GLY A 218 -19.50 20.52 1.46
C GLY A 218 -19.50 19.09 0.92
N GLY A 219 -18.32 18.51 0.68
CA GLY A 219 -18.16 17.09 0.41
C GLY A 219 -18.19 16.22 1.66
N LYS A 220 -18.20 14.91 1.45
CA LYS A 220 -18.21 13.88 2.48
C LYS A 220 -16.78 13.39 2.72
N VAL A 221 -16.37 13.38 3.99
CA VAL A 221 -15.06 12.84 4.40
C VAL A 221 -15.25 11.68 5.36
N GLN A 222 -14.58 10.57 5.08
CA GLN A 222 -14.54 9.41 5.95
C GLN A 222 -13.09 8.98 6.18
N PHE A 223 -12.77 8.68 7.43
CA PHE A 223 -11.53 8.00 7.80
C PHE A 223 -11.82 6.51 7.88
N GLU A 224 -11.15 5.74 7.04
CA GLU A 224 -11.07 4.29 7.16
C GLU A 224 -9.83 3.95 7.98
N VAL A 225 -10.03 3.34 9.14
CA VAL A 225 -8.99 3.08 10.13
C VAL A 225 -8.86 1.58 10.35
N TRP A 226 -7.63 1.07 10.28
CA TRP A 226 -7.34 -0.32 10.65
C TRP A 226 -5.97 -0.43 11.29
N LYS A 227 -5.82 -1.43 12.15
CA LYS A 227 -4.53 -1.74 12.77
C LYS A 227 -3.68 -2.50 11.76
N HIS A 228 -2.40 -2.19 11.69
CA HIS A 228 -1.46 -2.91 10.84
C HIS A 228 -1.53 -4.43 11.10
N GLY A 229 -1.79 -5.20 10.04
CA GLY A 229 -1.95 -6.66 10.10
C GLY A 229 -3.30 -7.18 10.63
N ASP A 230 -4.30 -6.31 10.82
CA ASP A 230 -5.70 -6.69 11.08
C ASP A 230 -6.54 -6.41 9.82
N GLU A 231 -7.43 -7.35 9.48
CA GLU A 231 -8.35 -7.26 8.33
C GLU A 231 -9.60 -6.41 8.64
N ARG A 232 -9.79 -6.02 9.91
CA ARG A 232 -10.98 -5.29 10.35
C ARG A 232 -10.79 -3.80 10.23
N HIS A 233 -11.60 -3.20 9.36
CA HIS A 233 -11.60 -1.76 9.13
C HIS A 233 -12.77 -1.10 9.87
N GLU A 234 -12.50 0.07 10.45
CA GLU A 234 -13.50 0.94 11.05
C GLU A 234 -13.66 2.21 10.20
N TRP A 235 -14.91 2.52 9.83
CA TRP A 235 -15.24 3.72 9.08
C TRP A 235 -15.79 4.79 9.99
N ILE A 236 -15.11 5.94 10.03
CA ILE A 236 -15.42 7.06 10.92
C ILE A 236 -15.72 8.27 10.05
N SER A 237 -16.93 8.83 10.18
CA SER A 237 -17.30 10.03 9.41
C SER A 237 -16.73 11.29 10.08
N ALA A 238 -16.12 12.17 9.29
CA ALA A 238 -15.62 13.45 9.76
C ALA A 238 -16.63 14.57 9.51
N GLU A 239 -16.68 15.55 10.42
CA GLU A 239 -17.48 16.77 10.23
C GLU A 239 -16.59 17.89 9.70
N GLU A 240 -17.10 18.69 8.76
CA GLU A 240 -16.45 19.93 8.35
C GLU A 240 -16.54 20.96 9.49
N THR A 241 -15.42 21.22 10.17
CA THR A 241 -15.37 22.12 11.34
C THR A 241 -14.98 23.54 10.97
N ASP A 242 -14.19 23.70 9.91
CA ASP A 242 -13.82 24.95 9.25
C ASP A 242 -13.76 24.71 7.74
N SER A 243 -13.68 25.79 6.94
CA SER A 243 -13.66 25.70 5.48
C SER A 243 -12.50 24.82 5.00
N GLY A 244 -12.81 23.64 4.46
CA GLY A 244 -11.81 22.66 4.00
C GLY A 244 -11.17 21.83 5.10
N VAL A 245 -11.59 21.98 6.35
CA VAL A 245 -11.05 21.24 7.50
C VAL A 245 -12.10 20.27 8.00
N TYR A 246 -11.75 18.99 7.96
CA TYR A 246 -12.61 17.89 8.38
C TYR A 246 -12.00 17.21 9.61
N GLU A 247 -12.80 17.02 10.65
CA GLU A 247 -12.34 16.54 11.95
C GLU A 247 -13.32 15.54 12.58
N THR A 248 -12.78 14.55 13.29
CA THR A 248 -13.54 13.69 14.22
C THR A 248 -12.66 13.28 15.40
N GLU A 249 -13.29 12.94 16.52
CA GLU A 249 -12.63 12.35 17.68
C GLU A 249 -12.77 10.82 17.61
N HIS A 250 -11.67 10.10 17.80
CA HIS A 250 -11.65 8.64 17.87
C HIS A 250 -10.84 8.16 19.07
N VAL A 251 -11.20 7.00 19.62
CA VAL A 251 -10.49 6.37 20.74
C VAL A 251 -9.95 5.02 20.29
N PHE A 252 -8.64 4.93 20.15
CA PHE A 252 -7.96 3.68 19.85
C PHE A 252 -7.95 2.77 21.09
N GLU A 253 -8.50 1.56 20.95
CA GLU A 253 -8.57 0.57 22.04
C GLU A 253 -7.28 -0.24 22.22
N GLU A 254 -6.39 -0.20 21.22
CA GLU A 254 -5.16 -0.98 21.17
C GLU A 254 -3.96 -0.11 20.81
N THR A 255 -2.80 -0.48 21.32
CA THR A 255 -1.51 0.08 20.89
C THR A 255 -1.04 -0.57 19.59
N GLY A 256 -0.27 0.17 18.79
CA GLY A 256 0.33 -0.30 17.54
C GLY A 256 0.28 0.76 16.45
N GLU A 257 0.75 0.38 15.27
CA GLU A 257 0.62 1.18 14.05
C GLU A 257 -0.78 0.99 13.47
N PHE A 258 -1.43 2.09 13.12
CA PHE A 258 -2.71 2.13 12.43
C PHE A 258 -2.56 2.86 11.10
N HIS A 259 -3.26 2.33 10.09
CA HIS A 259 -3.47 2.98 8.81
C HIS A 259 -4.73 3.82 8.89
N VAL A 260 -4.68 5.01 8.31
CA VAL A 260 -5.83 5.90 8.17
C VAL A 260 -5.93 6.32 6.71
N THR A 261 -6.91 5.80 5.99
CA THR A 261 -7.25 6.29 4.64
C THR A 261 -8.31 7.37 4.73
N VAL A 262 -7.98 8.55 4.24
CA VAL A 262 -8.93 9.65 4.06
C VAL A 262 -9.63 9.43 2.73
N HIS A 263 -10.94 9.20 2.75
CA HIS A 263 -11.80 9.15 1.57
C HIS A 263 -12.55 10.48 1.43
N LEU A 264 -12.42 11.12 0.27
CA LEU A 264 -13.07 12.37 -0.10
C LEU A 264 -14.07 12.08 -1.23
N GLU A 265 -15.32 12.45 -1.03
CA GLU A 265 -16.40 12.14 -1.98
C GLU A 265 -17.39 13.31 -2.09
N ASP A 266 -17.61 13.81 -3.30
CA ASP A 266 -18.76 14.64 -3.68
C ASP A 266 -19.21 14.34 -5.12
N ASP A 267 -20.06 15.18 -5.70
CA ASP A 267 -20.59 15.00 -7.05
C ASP A 267 -19.50 15.10 -8.16
N GLU A 268 -18.34 15.73 -7.90
CA GLU A 268 -17.27 15.99 -8.86
C GLU A 268 -15.90 15.38 -8.46
N LEU A 269 -15.72 14.98 -7.20
CA LEU A 269 -14.45 14.54 -6.63
C LEU A 269 -14.61 13.21 -5.89
N HIS A 270 -13.82 12.22 -6.29
CA HIS A 270 -13.61 10.99 -5.53
C HIS A 270 -12.11 10.74 -5.41
N GLU A 271 -11.55 10.97 -4.22
CA GLU A 271 -10.12 10.85 -3.96
C GLU A 271 -9.86 10.11 -2.65
N HIS A 272 -8.70 9.48 -2.53
CA HIS A 272 -8.29 8.85 -1.29
C HIS A 272 -6.79 9.02 -1.04
N LYS A 273 -6.42 9.18 0.24
CA LYS A 273 -5.01 9.28 0.65
C LYS A 273 -4.79 8.63 2.00
N GLN A 274 -3.80 7.75 2.07
CA GLN A 274 -3.44 7.02 3.28
C GLN A 274 -2.39 7.77 4.11
N PHE A 275 -2.52 7.65 5.43
CA PHE A 275 -1.59 8.12 6.44
C PHE A 275 -1.35 7.02 7.49
N LEU A 276 -0.30 7.18 8.29
CA LEU A 276 0.02 6.29 9.40
C LEU A 276 -0.08 7.06 10.72
N ILE A 277 -0.52 6.36 11.77
CA ILE A 277 -0.49 6.84 13.15
C ILE A 277 -0.02 5.73 14.09
N GLU A 278 0.94 6.05 14.95
CA GLU A 278 1.44 5.16 15.99
C GLU A 278 0.70 5.44 17.31
N ILE A 279 0.12 4.40 17.91
CA ILE A 279 -0.61 4.47 19.17
C ILE A 279 0.21 3.77 20.28
N GLU A 280 0.58 4.51 21.32
CA GLU A 280 1.40 4.05 22.46
C GLU A 280 0.66 3.92 23.79
#